data_AF-W1TLM4-F1
#
_entry.id   AF-W1TLM4-F1
#
_cell.length_a   1.000
_cell.length_b   1.000
_cell.length_c   1.000
_cell.angle_alpha   90.00
_cell.angle_beta   90.00
_cell.angle_gamma   90.00
#
_symmetry.space_group_name_H-M   'P 1'
#
loop_
_entity.id
_entity.type
_entity.pdbx_description
1 polymer ?
#
loop_
_entity_poly.entity_id
_entity_poly.type
_entity_poly.pdbx_seq_one_letter_code
_entity_poly.pdbx_strand_id
1 'polypeptide(L)'
;MIAVQALWAFMGPFGDYILSSFLLREKEFYTVAVGLQTFVSDVKNLKIAYFSAGAILIALPICILFFFLQKNFVSGLTSGGDKG
;
A
#
# COMPACT_ATOMS: atom_id res chain seq x y z
N MET A 1 9.77 6.58 -16.54
CA MET A 1 9.66 7.32 -15.25
C MET A 1 8.23 7.43 -14.71
N ILE A 2 7.19 7.51 -15.56
CA ILE A 2 5.78 7.63 -15.10
C ILE A 2 5.32 6.42 -14.27
N ALA A 3 5.73 5.19 -14.61
CA ALA A 3 5.38 3.98 -13.85
C ALA A 3 5.93 4.00 -12.40
N VAL A 4 7.19 4.43 -12.21
CA VAL A 4 7.78 4.59 -10.87
C VAL A 4 7.00 5.63 -10.06
N GLN A 5 6.71 6.77 -10.69
CA GLN A 5 6.01 7.86 -10.04
C GLN A 5 4.58 7.49 -9.65
N ALA A 6 3.87 6.74 -10.51
CA ALA A 6 2.54 6.24 -10.22
C ALA A 6 2.53 5.25 -9.04
N LEU A 7 3.52 4.36 -8.97
CA LEU A 7 3.68 3.43 -7.85
C LEU A 7 3.98 4.18 -6.54
N TRP A 8 4.88 5.16 -6.56
CA TRP A 8 5.18 6.01 -5.41
C TRP A 8 3.97 6.85 -4.96
N ALA A 9 3.23 7.43 -5.92
CA ALA A 9 2.02 8.21 -5.64
C ALA A 9 0.89 7.35 -5.06
N PHE A 10 0.85 6.06 -5.38
CA PHE A 10 -0.06 5.10 -4.75
C PHE A 10 0.39 4.70 -3.34
N MET A 11 1.66 4.30 -3.19
CA MET A 11 2.19 3.79 -1.92
C MET A 11 2.18 4.84 -0.80
N GLY A 12 2.45 6.12 -1.10
CA GLY A 12 2.51 7.20 -0.11
C GLY A 12 1.23 7.30 0.74
N PRO A 13 0.10 7.71 0.17
CA PRO A 13 -1.16 7.83 0.92
C PRO A 13 -1.72 6.47 1.36
N PHE A 14 -1.47 5.39 0.61
CA PHE A 14 -1.99 4.07 0.95
C PHE A 14 -1.31 3.46 2.20
N GLY A 15 -0.03 3.78 2.41
CA GLY A 15 0.72 3.38 3.61
C GLY A 15 0.65 4.39 4.77
N ASP A 16 -0.01 5.54 4.58
CA ASP A 16 -0.02 6.59 5.59
C ASP A 16 -0.96 6.24 6.75
N TYR A 17 -0.35 5.93 7.90
CA TYR A 17 -1.06 5.69 9.15
C TYR A 17 -1.21 6.95 10.00
N ILE A 18 -0.18 7.79 10.08
CA ILE A 18 -0.10 8.89 11.06
C ILE A 18 -1.16 9.96 10.77
N LEU A 19 -1.22 10.43 9.52
CA LEU A 19 -2.15 11.46 9.10
C LEU A 19 -3.58 10.92 9.13
N SER A 20 -3.76 9.69 8.66
CA SER A 20 -5.03 8.97 8.69
C SER A 20 -5.59 8.82 10.11
N SER A 21 -4.76 8.38 11.06
CA SER A 21 -5.17 8.17 12.46
C SER A 21 -5.51 9.47 13.17
N PHE A 22 -4.88 10.58 12.78
CA PHE A 22 -5.14 11.89 13.37
C PHE A 22 -6.41 12.57 12.82
N LEU A 23 -6.63 12.48 11.50
CA LEU A 23 -7.75 13.15 10.84
C LEU A 23 -9.06 12.36 10.96
N LEU A 24 -8.99 11.03 10.86
CA LEU A 24 -10.18 10.19 10.75
C LEU A 24 -10.71 9.83 12.14
N ARG A 25 -11.88 10.37 12.47
CA ARG A 25 -12.52 10.16 13.78
C ARG A 25 -13.61 9.09 13.75
N GLU A 26 -14.34 8.99 12.64
CA GLU A 26 -15.43 8.02 12.50
C GLU A 26 -14.93 6.72 11.86
N LYS A 27 -15.44 5.60 12.39
CA LYS A 27 -14.99 4.25 12.03
C LYS A 27 -15.26 3.90 10.56
N GLU A 28 -16.24 4.54 9.94
CA GLU A 28 -16.62 4.33 8.54
C GLU A 28 -15.58 4.86 7.56
N PHE A 29 -14.75 5.82 7.97
CA PHE A 29 -13.70 6.39 7.13
C PHE A 29 -12.32 5.81 7.41
N TYR A 30 -12.19 4.80 8.28
CA TYR A 30 -10.90 4.23 8.64
C TYR A 30 -10.19 3.65 7.41
N THR A 31 -8.95 4.12 7.20
CA THR A 31 -8.06 3.49 6.22
C THR A 31 -7.64 2.13 6.73
N VAL A 32 -7.16 1.28 5.81
CA VAL A 32 -6.73 -0.07 6.14
C VAL A 32 -5.61 -0.06 7.20
N ALA A 33 -4.71 0.92 7.15
CA ALA A 33 -3.67 1.11 8.15
C ALA A 33 -4.24 1.41 9.56
N VAL A 34 -5.21 2.32 9.67
CA VAL A 34 -5.87 2.66 10.95
C VAL A 34 -6.69 1.46 11.46
N GLY A 35 -7.40 0.78 10.57
CA GLY A 35 -8.16 -0.43 10.88
C GLY A 35 -7.27 -1.55 11.43
N LEU A 36 -6.12 -1.81 10.83
CA LEU A 36 -5.17 -2.80 11.33
C LEU A 36 -4.67 -2.47 12.74
N GLN A 37 -4.37 -1.20 13.01
CA GLN A 37 -3.92 -0.78 14.33
C GLN A 37 -4.91 -1.18 15.42
N THR A 38 -6.23 -1.13 15.15
CA THR A 38 -7.26 -1.49 16.13
C THR A 38 -7.16 -2.94 16.63
N PHE A 39 -6.56 -3.86 15.87
CA PHE A 39 -6.34 -5.25 16.31
C PHE A 39 -5.18 -5.40 17.30
N VAL A 40 -4.27 -4.43 17.35
CA VAL A 40 -3.07 -4.43 18.19
C VAL A 40 -3.15 -3.36 19.29
N SER A 41 -4.17 -2.49 19.25
CA SER A 41 -4.41 -1.45 20.25
C SER A 41 -4.70 -1.99 21.66
N ASP A 42 -5.29 -3.19 21.78
CA ASP A 42 -5.54 -3.81 23.09
C ASP A 42 -4.35 -4.69 23.51
N VAL A 43 -3.56 -4.18 24.46
CA VAL A 43 -2.37 -4.85 25.01
C VAL A 43 -2.73 -6.16 25.72
N LYS A 44 -3.96 -6.31 26.23
CA LYS A 44 -4.41 -7.54 26.90
C LYS A 44 -4.89 -8.62 25.93
N ASN A 45 -5.33 -8.23 24.73
CA ASN A 45 -5.85 -9.14 23.69
C ASN A 45 -5.25 -8.81 22.33
N LEU A 46 -3.94 -9.00 22.22
CA LEU A 46 -3.19 -8.79 20.98
C LEU A 46 -3.64 -9.79 19.90
N LYS A 47 -4.44 -9.31 18.95
CA LYS A 47 -4.92 -10.09 17.81
C LYS A 47 -3.90 -10.10 16.66
N ILE A 48 -2.70 -10.56 16.95
CA ILE A 48 -1.55 -10.55 16.03
C ILE A 48 -1.87 -11.34 14.75
N ALA A 49 -2.55 -12.49 14.85
CA ALA A 49 -2.95 -13.27 13.69
C ALA A 49 -3.84 -12.48 12.71
N TYR A 50 -4.78 -11.69 13.23
CA TYR A 50 -5.66 -10.84 12.41
C TYR A 50 -4.91 -9.65 11.81
N PHE A 51 -3.98 -9.06 12.57
CA PHE A 51 -3.10 -8.01 12.08
C PHE A 51 -2.22 -8.51 10.92
N SER A 52 -1.56 -9.66 11.07
CA SER A 52 -0.74 -10.27 10.03
C SER A 52 -1.55 -10.67 8.80
N ALA A 53 -2.74 -11.24 8.98
CA ALA A 53 -3.65 -11.55 7.86
C ALA A 53 -4.05 -10.27 7.10
N GLY A 54 -4.37 -9.20 7.83
CA GLY A 54 -4.64 -7.88 7.26
C GLY A 54 -3.43 -7.32 6.50
N ALA A 55 -2.22 -7.49 7.03
CA ALA A 55 -1.00 -6.99 6.39
C ALA A 55 -0.72 -7.70 5.06
N ILE A 56 -0.99 -9.00 4.99
CA ILE A 56 -0.89 -9.78 3.74
C ILE A 56 -1.95 -9.31 2.74
N LEU A 57 -3.18 -9.03 3.19
CA LEU A 57 -4.25 -8.50 2.34
C LEU A 57 -3.91 -7.10 1.78
N ILE A 58 -3.21 -6.26 2.53
CA ILE A 58 -2.70 -4.95 2.06
C ILE A 58 -1.57 -5.12 1.03
N ALA A 59 -0.71 -6.12 1.20
CA ALA A 59 0.38 -6.38 0.26
C ALA A 59 -0.16 -6.82 -1.12
N LEU A 60 -1.30 -7.51 -1.16
CA LEU A 60 -1.91 -8.02 -2.39
C LEU A 60 -2.20 -6.95 -3.46
N PRO A 61 -2.92 -5.85 -3.20
CA PRO A 61 -3.16 -4.80 -4.20
C PRO A 61 -1.86 -4.11 -4.64
N ILE A 62 -0.87 -3.96 -3.75
CA ILE A 62 0.44 -3.41 -4.11
C ILE A 62 1.17 -4.35 -5.09
N CYS A 63 1.16 -5.66 -4.83
CA CYS A 63 1.72 -6.66 -5.74
C CYS A 63 1.00 -6.67 -7.08
N ILE A 64 -0.33 -6.63 -7.10
CA ILE A 64 -1.12 -6.60 -8.34
C ILE A 64 -0.77 -5.36 -9.16
N LEU A 65 -0.72 -4.19 -8.52
CA LEU A 65 -0.36 -2.92 -9.15
C LEU A 65 1.07 -3.00 -9.68
N PHE A 66 2.00 -3.56 -8.92
CA PHE A 66 3.38 -3.80 -9.35
C PHE A 66 3.44 -4.68 -10.61
N PHE A 67 2.74 -5.82 -10.65
CA PHE A 67 2.71 -6.70 -11.82
C PHE A 67 2.09 -6.02 -13.05
N PHE A 68 1.03 -5.22 -12.86
CA PHE A 68 0.44 -4.43 -13.95
C PHE A 68 1.43 -3.40 -14.50
N LEU A 69 2.17 -2.73 -13.63
CA LEU A 69 3.13 -1.72 -14.02
C LEU A 69 4.42 -2.33 -14.58
N GLN A 70 4.76 -3.58 -14.25
CA GLN A 70 5.97 -4.28 -14.71
C GLN A 70 6.14 -4.23 -16.24
N LYS A 71 5.04 -4.32 -17.01
CA LYS A 71 5.09 -4.20 -18.47
C LYS A 71 5.55 -2.80 -18.95
N ASN A 72 5.16 -1.74 -18.25
CA ASN A 72 5.58 -0.37 -18.53
C ASN A 72 7.06 -0.13 -18.17
N PHE A 73 7.56 -0.83 -17.16
CA PHE A 73 8.98 -0.84 -16.82
C PHE A 73 9.83 -1.50 -17.91
N VAL A 74 9.39 -2.67 -18.40
CA VAL A 74 10.11 -3.43 -19.42
C VAL A 74 10.10 -2.70 -20.77
N SER A 75 8.94 -2.23 -21.24
CA SER A 75 8.80 -1.50 -22.51
C SER A 75 9.52 -0.14 -22.51
N GLY A 76 9.59 0.51 -21.35
CA GLY A 76 10.30 1.78 -21.18
C GLY A 76 11.83 1.62 -21.21
N LEU A 77 12.36 0.45 -20.82
CA LEU A 77 13.79 0.13 -20.97
C LEU A 77 14.15 -0.20 -22.42
N THR A 78 13.30 -0.97 -23.15
CA THR A 78 13.60 -1.36 -24.55
C THR A 78 13.51 -0.18 -25.51
N SER A 79 12.54 0.72 -25.33
CA SER A 79 12.39 1.91 -26.19
C SER A 79 13.52 2.94 -26.04
N GLY A 80 14.33 2.83 -24.98
CA GLY A 80 15.54 3.63 -24.78
C GLY A 80 16.81 3.00 -25.35
N GLY A 81 16.78 1.72 -25.74
CA GLY A 81 17.92 0.97 -26.29
C GLY A 81 18.06 1.06 -27.81
N ASP A 82 16.96 1.31 -28.54
CA ASP A 82 16.93 1.36 -30.01
C ASP A 82 17.16 2.77 -30.60
N LYS A 83 17.60 3.72 -29.78
CA LYS A 83 18.20 5.00 -30.21
C LYS A 83 19.71 4.96 -29.98
N GLY A 84 20.33 3.92 -30.51
CA GLY A 84 21.73 3.86 -30.91
C GLY A 84 21.80 3.81 -32.42
#